data_AF-A0A2X1N905-F1
#
_entry.id   AF-A0A2X1N905-F1
#
_cell.length_a   1.000
_cell.length_b   1.000
_cell.length_c   1.000
_cell.angle_alpha   90.00
_cell.angle_beta   90.00
_cell.angle_gamma   90.00
#
_symmetry.space_group_name_H-M   'P 1'
#
loop_
_entity.id
_entity.type
_entity.pdbx_description
1 polymer ?
#
loop_
_entity_poly.entity_id
_entity_poly.type
_entity_poly.pdbx_seq_one_letter_code
_entity_poly.pdbx_strand_id
1 'polypeptide(L)'
;MLEHKTFYNSKLYECRSTWEYAGIPEGMMEFLPECCCDKCGSKLIKASQDSLEEGLTVEDFESDFKYLCVACGNINLFTPLLMQVFEDEFFYWPPDGDEPTYEECFNCNHDTFILAEQKCRWCGYEVDYNECYICGTTLSQDEQDFGGVCGYHHD
;
A
#
# COMPACT_ATOMS: atom_id res chain seq x y z
N MET A 1 9.28 0.01 -34.86
CA MET A 1 8.65 0.55 -33.62
C MET A 1 7.56 -0.35 -33.04
N LEU A 2 6.80 -1.11 -33.85
CA LEU A 2 5.84 -2.10 -33.32
C LEU A 2 6.53 -3.25 -32.54
N GLU A 3 7.62 -3.79 -33.08
CA GLU A 3 8.36 -4.91 -32.45
C GLU A 3 8.93 -4.56 -31.06
N HIS A 4 9.43 -3.33 -30.90
CA HIS A 4 9.90 -2.85 -29.60
C HIS A 4 8.76 -2.71 -28.58
N LYS A 5 7.58 -2.22 -29.02
CA LYS A 5 6.40 -2.12 -28.15
C LYS A 5 5.87 -3.49 -27.74
N THR A 6 5.82 -4.45 -28.66
CA THR A 6 5.38 -5.81 -28.36
C THR A 6 6.35 -6.52 -27.41
N PHE A 7 7.66 -6.36 -27.62
CA PHE A 7 8.66 -6.91 -26.73
C PHE A 7 8.56 -6.31 -25.31
N TYR A 8 8.43 -4.99 -25.21
CA TYR A 8 8.26 -4.32 -23.93
C TYR A 8 7.01 -4.79 -23.18
N ASN A 9 5.86 -4.85 -23.86
CA ASN A 9 4.61 -5.31 -23.25
C ASN A 9 4.69 -6.78 -22.79
N SER A 10 5.34 -7.64 -23.57
CA SER A 10 5.61 -9.03 -23.16
C SER A 10 6.44 -9.07 -21.87
N LYS A 11 7.49 -8.27 -21.77
CA LYS A 11 8.32 -8.20 -20.57
C LYS A 11 7.60 -7.63 -19.38
N LEU A 12 6.75 -6.62 -19.57
CA LEU A 12 5.92 -6.08 -18.50
C LEU A 12 4.94 -7.15 -17.97
N TYR A 13 4.32 -7.92 -18.86
CA TYR A 13 3.45 -9.03 -18.46
C TYR A 13 4.21 -10.10 -17.66
N GLU A 14 5.36 -10.56 -18.16
CA GLU A 14 6.22 -11.52 -17.44
C GLU A 14 6.62 -11.01 -16.04
N CYS A 15 6.94 -9.72 -15.92
CA CYS A 15 7.28 -9.12 -14.64
C CYS A 15 6.06 -9.07 -13.70
N ARG A 16 4.87 -8.76 -14.24
CA ARG A 16 3.64 -8.70 -13.44
C ARG A 16 3.24 -10.06 -12.87
N SER A 17 3.37 -11.13 -13.66
CA SER A 17 3.00 -12.48 -13.18
C SER A 17 3.82 -12.99 -12.01
N THR A 18 5.03 -12.46 -11.78
CA THR A 18 5.84 -12.91 -10.62
C THR A 18 5.25 -12.45 -9.28
N TRP A 19 4.45 -11.39 -9.29
CA TRP A 19 3.89 -10.80 -8.08
C TRP A 19 2.68 -11.58 -7.54
N GLU A 20 2.10 -12.51 -8.32
CA GLU A 20 0.98 -13.37 -7.90
C GLU A 20 1.28 -14.17 -6.63
N TYR A 21 2.55 -14.49 -6.40
CA TYR A 21 3.01 -15.29 -5.25
C TYR A 21 3.82 -14.47 -4.24
N ALA A 22 3.91 -13.16 -4.42
CA ALA A 22 4.72 -12.28 -3.58
C ALA A 22 4.05 -11.90 -2.27
N GLY A 23 2.77 -12.26 -2.07
CA GLY A 23 2.02 -11.89 -0.87
C GLY A 23 1.97 -10.37 -0.67
N ILE A 24 1.60 -9.63 -1.72
CA ILE A 24 1.32 -8.20 -1.61
C ILE A 24 0.01 -8.05 -0.82
N PRO A 25 -0.05 -7.18 0.20
CA PRO A 25 -1.29 -6.93 0.93
C PRO A 25 -2.42 -6.54 -0.02
N GLU A 26 -3.62 -7.10 0.18
CA GLU A 26 -4.71 -7.03 -0.81
C GLU A 26 -5.07 -5.60 -1.19
N GLY A 27 -5.21 -4.72 -0.20
CA GLY A 27 -5.53 -3.31 -0.41
C GLY A 27 -4.41 -2.49 -1.05
N MET A 28 -3.19 -3.04 -1.17
CA MET A 28 -2.03 -2.41 -1.80
C MET A 28 -1.78 -2.88 -3.24
N MET A 29 -2.45 -3.95 -3.69
CA MET A 29 -2.23 -4.53 -5.03
C MET A 29 -2.50 -3.54 -6.16
N GLU A 30 -3.39 -2.57 -5.96
CA GLU A 30 -3.73 -1.57 -6.97
C GLU A 30 -2.60 -0.59 -7.30
N PHE A 31 -1.63 -0.42 -6.40
CA PHE A 31 -0.48 0.48 -6.56
C PHE A 31 0.68 -0.16 -7.33
N LEU A 32 0.76 -1.50 -7.34
CA LEU A 32 1.80 -2.26 -8.05
C LEU A 32 2.04 -1.83 -9.51
N PRO A 33 1.01 -1.52 -10.33
CA PRO A 33 1.19 -1.09 -11.72
C PRO A 33 1.97 0.22 -11.91
N GLU A 34 2.01 1.07 -10.89
CA GLU A 34 2.69 2.37 -10.92
C GLU A 34 4.10 2.32 -10.29
N CYS A 35 4.41 1.27 -9.52
CA CYS A 35 5.74 1.06 -8.97
C CYS A 35 6.83 1.02 -10.07
N CYS A 36 7.89 1.78 -9.86
CA CYS A 36 9.02 1.91 -10.78
C CYS A 36 10.33 1.64 -10.06
N CYS A 37 11.34 1.15 -10.79
CA CYS A 37 12.68 0.98 -10.23
C CYS A 37 13.27 2.34 -9.82
N ASP A 38 13.61 2.50 -8.54
CA ASP A 38 14.29 3.67 -7.95
C ASP A 38 15.55 4.13 -8.70
N LYS A 39 16.26 3.21 -9.36
CA LYS A 39 17.53 3.49 -10.04
C LYS A 39 17.38 3.99 -11.46
N CYS A 40 16.35 3.53 -12.18
CA CYS A 40 16.22 3.81 -13.62
C CYS A 40 14.82 4.25 -14.08
N GLY A 41 13.83 4.30 -13.18
CA GLY A 41 12.45 4.67 -13.47
C GLY A 41 11.66 3.65 -14.30
N SER A 42 12.23 2.47 -14.58
CA SER A 42 11.53 1.45 -15.38
C SER A 42 10.46 0.72 -14.56
N LYS A 43 9.27 0.54 -15.15
CA LYS A 43 8.19 -0.34 -14.65
C LYS A 43 8.48 -1.84 -14.80
N LEU A 44 9.61 -2.21 -15.42
CA LEU A 44 10.01 -3.62 -15.58
C LEU A 44 10.66 -4.16 -14.29
N ILE A 45 9.89 -4.12 -13.20
CA ILE A 45 10.25 -4.68 -11.90
C ILE A 45 9.45 -5.96 -11.66
N LYS A 46 10.14 -6.99 -11.17
CA LYS A 46 9.55 -8.27 -10.81
C LYS A 46 9.93 -8.63 -9.38
N ALA A 47 9.17 -9.53 -8.76
CA ALA A 47 9.53 -10.08 -7.46
C ALA A 47 10.91 -10.76 -7.54
N SER A 48 11.76 -10.55 -6.53
CA SER A 48 13.07 -11.20 -6.48
C SER A 48 12.88 -12.70 -6.32
N GLN A 49 13.55 -13.48 -7.17
CA GLN A 49 13.50 -14.94 -7.09
C GLN A 49 14.04 -15.44 -5.74
N ASP A 50 15.10 -14.82 -5.24
CA ASP A 50 15.71 -15.18 -3.95
C ASP A 50 14.70 -14.98 -2.80
N SER A 51 13.95 -13.88 -2.80
CA SER A 51 12.91 -13.63 -1.78
C SER A 51 11.78 -14.66 -1.85
N LEU A 52 11.36 -15.04 -3.07
CA LEU A 52 10.32 -16.06 -3.26
C LEU A 52 10.80 -17.46 -2.82
N GLU A 53 12.05 -17.82 -3.11
CA GLU A 53 12.63 -19.12 -2.73
C GLU A 53 12.87 -19.23 -1.22
N GLU A 54 13.15 -18.11 -0.55
CA GLU A 54 13.23 -18.01 0.90
C GLU A 54 11.83 -18.04 1.57
N GLY A 55 10.76 -18.01 0.78
CA GLY A 55 9.38 -18.03 1.29
C GLY A 55 8.94 -16.71 1.92
N LEU A 56 9.61 -15.61 1.58
CA LEU A 56 9.24 -14.27 2.04
C LEU A 56 7.99 -13.79 1.30
N THR A 57 7.15 -13.04 2.00
CA THR A 57 6.00 -12.30 1.47
C THR A 57 6.21 -10.81 1.72
N VAL A 58 5.60 -9.96 0.91
CA VAL A 58 5.64 -8.50 1.14
C VAL A 58 4.92 -8.15 2.44
N GLU A 59 3.77 -8.79 2.70
CA GLU A 59 2.95 -8.57 3.88
C GLU A 59 3.66 -8.90 5.20
N ASP A 60 4.34 -10.05 5.29
CA ASP A 60 4.97 -10.50 6.54
C ASP A 60 6.45 -10.12 6.67
N PHE A 61 7.15 -9.88 5.55
CA PHE A 61 8.60 -9.66 5.50
C PHE A 61 8.97 -8.40 4.71
N GLU A 62 8.23 -7.32 4.93
CA GLU A 62 8.38 -6.04 4.23
C GLU A 62 9.81 -5.46 4.24
N SER A 63 10.57 -5.70 5.30
CA SER A 63 11.93 -5.19 5.50
C SER A 63 12.99 -6.00 4.75
N ASP A 64 12.63 -7.18 4.24
CA ASP A 64 13.53 -8.12 3.58
C ASP A 64 13.12 -8.45 2.13
N PHE A 65 11.84 -8.28 1.79
CA PHE A 65 11.31 -8.61 0.46
C PHE A 65 11.85 -7.65 -0.61
N LYS A 66 12.48 -8.21 -1.63
CA LYS A 66 13.16 -7.44 -2.69
C LYS A 66 12.47 -7.58 -4.04
N TYR A 67 12.67 -6.58 -4.87
CA TYR A 67 12.36 -6.63 -6.30
C TYR A 67 13.66 -6.70 -7.12
N LEU A 68 13.56 -7.17 -8.36
CA LEU A 68 14.60 -7.10 -9.38
C LEU A 68 14.10 -6.28 -10.58
N CYS A 69 14.85 -5.25 -10.96
CA CYS A 69 14.63 -4.53 -12.21
C CYS A 69 15.26 -5.27 -13.40
N VAL A 70 14.43 -5.71 -14.35
CA VAL A 70 14.89 -6.40 -15.56
C VAL A 70 15.61 -5.44 -16.52
N ALA A 71 15.32 -4.14 -16.44
CA ALA A 71 15.92 -3.15 -17.34
C ALA A 71 17.37 -2.79 -16.98
N CYS A 72 17.68 -2.66 -15.69
CA CYS A 72 19.00 -2.19 -15.23
C CYS A 72 19.72 -3.16 -14.27
N GLY A 73 19.07 -4.25 -13.87
CA GLY A 73 19.60 -5.25 -12.94
C GLY A 73 19.62 -4.81 -11.48
N ASN A 74 18.99 -3.70 -11.11
CA ASN A 74 18.93 -3.26 -9.71
C ASN A 74 18.11 -4.24 -8.87
N ILE A 75 18.59 -4.52 -7.66
CA ILE A 75 17.86 -5.29 -6.65
C ILE A 75 17.78 -4.41 -5.42
N ASN A 76 16.58 -4.16 -4.91
CA ASN A 76 16.35 -3.37 -3.71
C ASN A 76 15.04 -3.78 -3.03
N LEU A 77 14.77 -3.24 -1.84
CA LEU A 77 13.52 -3.47 -1.12
C LEU A 77 12.31 -3.00 -1.92
N PHE A 78 11.23 -3.77 -1.86
CA PHE A 78 10.01 -3.46 -2.59
C PHE A 78 9.10 -2.50 -1.84
N THR A 79 8.92 -2.69 -0.53
CA THR A 79 7.97 -1.90 0.29
C THR A 79 8.14 -0.39 0.14
N PRO A 80 9.36 0.19 0.13
CA PRO A 80 9.51 1.63 -0.09
C PRO A 80 8.94 2.13 -1.43
N LEU A 81 8.99 1.32 -2.49
CA LEU A 81 8.38 1.69 -3.78
C LEU A 81 6.85 1.66 -3.71
N LEU A 82 6.31 0.64 -3.04
CA LEU A 82 4.88 0.46 -2.89
C LEU A 82 4.26 1.58 -2.02
N MET A 83 4.92 1.88 -0.89
CA MET A 83 4.51 2.97 0.00
C MET A 83 4.61 4.33 -0.68
N GLN A 84 5.66 4.59 -1.47
CA GLN A 84 5.76 5.85 -2.21
C GLN A 84 4.58 6.06 -3.17
N VAL A 85 4.16 5.02 -3.92
CA VAL A 85 3.02 5.14 -4.83
C VAL A 85 1.71 5.36 -4.06
N PHE A 86 1.55 4.69 -2.92
CA PHE A 86 0.41 4.90 -2.03
C PHE A 86 0.38 6.35 -1.50
N GLU A 87 1.51 6.86 -1.01
CA GLU A 87 1.65 8.23 -0.51
C GLU A 87 1.37 9.27 -1.60
N ASP A 88 1.80 9.01 -2.84
CA ASP A 88 1.54 9.88 -3.99
C ASP A 88 0.03 9.92 -4.35
N GLU A 89 -0.69 8.80 -4.24
CA GLU A 89 -2.14 8.74 -4.50
C GLU A 89 -2.95 9.48 -3.43
N PHE A 90 -2.57 9.31 -2.16
CA PHE A 90 -3.24 9.93 -1.02
C PHE A 90 -2.58 11.23 -0.56
N PHE A 91 -1.74 11.83 -1.40
CA PHE A 91 -1.03 13.05 -1.06
C PHE A 91 -1.99 14.16 -0.60
N TYR A 92 -1.65 14.80 0.52
CA TYR A 92 -2.32 15.99 1.01
C TYR A 92 -1.28 17.08 1.31
N TRP A 93 -1.70 18.34 1.23
CA TRP A 93 -0.81 19.48 1.44
C TRP A 93 -1.25 20.29 2.67
N PRO A 94 -0.66 20.04 3.86
CA PRO A 94 -1.04 20.72 5.10
C PRO A 94 -1.08 22.26 5.01
N PRO A 95 -0.17 22.96 4.27
CA PRO A 95 -0.22 24.41 4.17
C PRO A 95 -1.47 24.99 3.52
N ASP A 96 -2.23 24.21 2.75
CA ASP A 96 -3.50 24.65 2.15
C ASP A 96 -4.69 24.45 3.11
N GLY A 97 -4.44 23.91 4.30
CA GLY A 97 -5.46 23.60 5.30
C GLY A 97 -6.19 22.29 5.02
N ASP A 98 -5.66 21.46 4.14
CA ASP A 98 -6.15 20.10 3.91
C ASP A 98 -5.83 19.20 5.11
N GLU A 99 -6.80 18.37 5.48
CA GLU A 99 -6.62 17.34 6.50
C GLU A 99 -5.88 16.13 5.91
N PRO A 100 -5.16 15.35 6.74
CA PRO A 100 -4.62 14.06 6.32
C PRO A 100 -5.71 13.19 5.71
N THR A 101 -5.37 12.44 4.67
CA THR A 101 -6.26 11.49 4.00
C THR A 101 -6.13 10.07 4.56
N TYR A 102 -5.01 9.81 5.24
CA TYR A 102 -4.69 8.55 5.91
C TYR A 102 -3.92 8.78 7.22
N GLU A 103 -3.88 7.75 8.06
CA GLU A 103 -3.13 7.71 9.32
C GLU A 103 -2.51 6.32 9.58
N GLU A 104 -1.77 6.21 10.68
CA GLU A 104 -1.23 4.94 11.17
C GLU A 104 -2.39 4.01 11.58
N CYS A 105 -2.37 2.77 11.09
CA CYS A 105 -3.35 1.77 11.51
C CYS A 105 -2.95 1.19 12.87
N PHE A 106 -3.84 1.22 13.88
CA PHE A 106 -3.54 0.62 15.18
C PHE A 106 -3.43 -0.90 15.19
N ASN A 107 -3.95 -1.57 14.16
CA ASN A 107 -3.86 -3.03 14.05
C ASN A 107 -2.49 -3.50 13.56
N CYS A 108 -1.87 -2.81 12.58
CA CYS A 108 -0.61 -3.25 11.97
C CYS A 108 0.55 -2.24 12.08
N ASN A 109 0.29 -1.02 12.55
CA ASN A 109 1.24 0.10 12.65
C ASN A 109 1.80 0.58 11.31
N HIS A 110 1.05 0.36 10.22
CA HIS A 110 1.37 0.94 8.91
C HIS A 110 0.57 2.22 8.69
N ASP A 111 1.23 3.25 8.16
CA ASP A 111 0.64 4.50 7.67
C ASP A 111 -0.21 4.28 6.40
N THR A 112 -1.26 3.47 6.52
CA THR A 112 -2.09 2.99 5.40
C THR A 112 -3.57 2.90 5.75
N PHE A 113 -4.00 3.47 6.88
CA PHE A 113 -5.41 3.55 7.24
C PHE A 113 -6.06 4.76 6.57
N ILE A 114 -6.92 4.53 5.57
CA ILE A 114 -7.58 5.61 4.81
C ILE A 114 -8.79 6.11 5.59
N LEU A 115 -8.76 7.38 6.01
CA LEU A 115 -9.81 7.98 6.84
C LEU A 115 -11.17 8.01 6.15
N ALA A 116 -11.20 8.26 4.84
CA ALA A 116 -12.44 8.30 4.06
C ALA A 116 -13.09 6.92 3.88
N GLU A 117 -12.29 5.85 3.94
CA GLU A 117 -12.74 4.47 3.77
C GLU A 117 -12.92 3.74 5.10
N GLN A 118 -12.39 4.31 6.18
CA GLN A 118 -12.35 3.70 7.50
C GLN A 118 -11.72 2.30 7.47
N LYS A 119 -10.68 2.15 6.65
CA LYS A 119 -10.04 0.87 6.33
C LYS A 119 -8.53 0.98 6.13
N CYS A 120 -7.79 0.03 6.65
CA CYS A 120 -6.36 -0.15 6.38
C CYS A 120 -6.13 -0.88 5.06
N ARG A 121 -5.33 -0.28 4.17
CA ARG A 121 -4.95 -0.89 2.89
C ARG A 121 -3.89 -1.97 3.02
N TRP A 122 -3.09 -1.95 4.08
CA TRP A 122 -2.12 -3.00 4.39
C TRP A 122 -2.83 -4.23 4.97
N CYS A 123 -3.27 -4.19 6.23
CA CYS A 123 -3.81 -5.36 6.92
C CYS A 123 -5.31 -5.62 6.70
N GLY A 124 -6.03 -4.74 6.03
CA GLY A 124 -7.47 -4.88 5.79
C GLY A 124 -8.37 -4.57 6.98
N TYR A 125 -7.82 -4.10 8.11
CA TYR A 125 -8.60 -3.70 9.29
C TYR A 125 -9.66 -2.64 8.91
N GLU A 126 -10.88 -2.83 9.37
CA GLU A 126 -12.01 -1.90 9.25
C GLU A 126 -12.53 -1.60 10.65
N VAL A 127 -12.97 -0.36 10.90
CA VAL A 127 -13.59 0.00 12.18
C VAL A 127 -14.97 -0.63 12.33
N ASP A 128 -15.35 -0.97 13.56
CA ASP A 128 -16.68 -1.53 13.86
C ASP A 128 -17.78 -0.46 13.85
N TYR A 129 -17.42 0.76 14.25
CA TYR A 129 -18.32 1.91 14.34
C TYR A 129 -17.77 3.08 13.54
N ASN A 130 -18.45 3.45 12.44
CA ASN A 130 -18.05 4.57 11.59
C ASN A 130 -18.55 5.92 12.10
N GLU A 131 -19.70 5.96 12.78
CA GLU A 131 -20.36 7.20 13.18
C GLU A 131 -20.96 7.08 14.59
N CYS A 132 -20.93 8.19 15.33
CA CYS A 132 -21.58 8.28 16.64
C CYS A 132 -23.09 8.13 16.49
N TYR A 133 -23.70 7.18 17.20
CA TYR A 133 -25.16 6.96 17.12
C TYR A 133 -26.01 8.11 17.69
N ILE A 134 -25.41 9.08 18.38
CA ILE A 134 -26.10 10.23 18.99
C ILE A 134 -26.06 11.46 18.09
N CYS A 135 -24.88 11.83 17.58
CA CYS A 135 -24.70 13.06 16.80
C CYS A 135 -24.30 12.85 15.33
N GLY A 136 -23.99 11.62 14.92
CA GLY A 136 -23.61 11.28 13.54
C GLY A 136 -22.19 11.73 13.15
N THR A 137 -21.36 12.14 14.11
CA THR A 137 -19.94 12.48 13.84
C THR A 137 -19.16 11.20 13.51
N THR A 138 -18.28 11.25 12.52
CA THR A 138 -17.36 10.16 12.19
C THR A 138 -16.49 9.81 13.40
N LEU A 139 -16.35 8.52 13.67
CA LEU A 139 -15.53 8.02 14.77
C LEU A 139 -14.13 7.67 14.26
N SER A 140 -13.11 7.96 15.06
CA SER A 140 -11.74 7.54 14.75
C SER A 140 -11.48 6.09 15.18
N GLN A 141 -10.29 5.58 14.84
CA GLN A 141 -9.82 4.28 15.32
C GLN A 141 -9.71 4.24 16.87
N ASP A 142 -9.39 5.37 17.52
CA ASP A 142 -9.28 5.46 18.99
C ASP A 142 -10.64 5.42 19.71
N GLU A 143 -11.72 5.79 19.00
CA GLU A 143 -13.07 5.86 19.58
C GLU A 143 -13.83 4.53 19.49
N GLN A 144 -13.22 3.49 18.92
CA GLN A 144 -13.86 2.18 18.77
C GLN A 144 -14.19 1.54 20.13
N ASP A 145 -13.37 1.79 21.14
CA ASP A 145 -13.58 1.31 22.51
C ASP A 145 -14.75 2.00 23.23
N PHE A 146 -15.28 3.11 22.68
CA PHE A 146 -16.42 3.82 23.26
C PHE A 146 -17.77 3.20 22.88
N GLY A 147 -17.78 2.13 22.08
CA GLY A 147 -19.00 1.38 21.76
C GLY A 147 -19.97 2.17 20.87
N GLY A 148 -19.44 2.89 19.88
CA GLY A 148 -20.22 3.62 18.88
C GLY A 148 -20.69 5.02 19.30
N VAL A 149 -20.12 5.59 20.37
CA VAL A 149 -20.25 7.02 20.68
C VAL A 149 -18.92 7.74 20.50
N CYS A 150 -18.98 9.03 20.15
CA CYS A 150 -17.78 9.86 20.17
C CYS A 150 -17.39 10.20 21.61
N GLY A 151 -16.14 10.63 21.81
CA GLY A 151 -15.61 10.97 23.13
C GLY A 151 -16.48 11.99 23.89
N TYR A 152 -17.11 12.94 23.20
CA TYR A 152 -18.00 13.92 23.82
C TYR A 152 -19.26 13.31 24.49
N HIS A 153 -19.76 12.18 23.98
CA HIS A 153 -20.94 11.51 24.53
C HIS A 153 -20.60 10.26 25.35
N HIS A 154 -19.32 9.88 25.40
CA HIS A 154 -18.82 8.83 26.27
C HIS A 154 -18.58 9.34 27.71
N ASP A 155 -18.21 10.63 27.83
CA ASP A 155 -17.99 11.36 29.10
C ASP A 155 -19.26 12.01 29.67
#